data_AF-A0A2J8RYY0-F1
#
_entry.id   AF-A0A2J8RYY0-F1
#
_cell.length_a   1.000
_cell.length_b   1.000
_cell.length_c   1.000
_cell.angle_alpha   90.00
_cell.angle_beta   90.00
_cell.angle_gamma   90.00
#
_symmetry.space_group_name_H-M   'P 1'
#
loop_
_entity.id
_entity.type
_entity.pdbx_description
1 polymer ?
#
loop_
_entity_poly.entity_id
_entity_poly.type
_entity_poly.pdbx_seq_one_letter_code
_entity_poly.pdbx_strand_id
1 'polypeptide(L)' 'MASVSSATFSGHGARSLLQFLRLVGQLKRVPRTGWVYRNVQRPESVSDHMYRMAVMAMVIKDDRLNKDRKL' A
#
# COMPACT_ATOMS: atom_id res chain seq x y z
N MET A 1 -17.89 -12.18 28.63
CA MET A 1 -16.52 -11.78 28.24
C MET A 1 -16.28 -12.34 26.84
N ALA A 2 -16.37 -11.50 25.81
CA ALA A 2 -16.15 -11.93 24.42
C ALA A 2 -14.65 -12.10 24.19
N SER A 3 -14.23 -13.31 23.86
CA SER A 3 -12.85 -13.66 23.50
C SER A 3 -12.43 -12.87 22.27
N VAL A 4 -11.35 -12.08 22.40
CA VAL A 4 -10.75 -11.34 21.29
C VAL A 4 -10.18 -12.36 20.32
N SER A 5 -10.70 -12.42 19.09
CA SER A 5 -10.21 -13.32 18.05
C SER A 5 -8.78 -12.94 17.64
N SER A 6 -7.82 -13.79 18.00
CA SER A 6 -6.47 -13.82 17.44
C SER A 6 -6.57 -14.20 15.95
N ALA A 7 -6.62 -13.20 15.07
CA ALA A 7 -6.99 -13.33 13.65
C ALA A 7 -6.11 -14.27 12.77
N THR A 8 -5.15 -14.99 13.34
CA THR A 8 -4.55 -16.28 12.93
C THR A 8 -3.25 -16.44 13.72
N PHE A 9 -2.84 -17.66 14.06
CA PHE A 9 -1.56 -17.93 14.73
C PHE A 9 -0.35 -17.75 13.78
N SER A 10 -0.21 -16.57 13.19
CA SER A 10 0.93 -16.20 12.35
C SER A 10 2.00 -15.56 13.25
N GLY A 11 2.98 -16.34 13.69
CA GLY A 11 4.10 -15.81 14.50
C GLY A 11 4.89 -14.72 13.75
N HIS A 12 5.64 -13.86 14.44
CA HIS A 12 6.37 -12.72 13.84
C HIS A 12 7.67 -13.10 13.11
N GLY A 13 7.73 -14.30 12.52
CA GLY A 13 8.92 -14.81 11.82
C GLY A 13 8.97 -14.42 10.33
N ALA A 14 10.08 -14.79 9.67
CA ALA A 14 10.32 -14.52 8.25
C ALA A 14 9.20 -15.00 7.31
N ARG A 15 8.52 -16.10 7.66
CA ARG A 15 7.37 -16.62 6.90
C ARG A 15 6.19 -15.63 6.88
N SER A 16 5.90 -15.00 8.01
CA SER A 16 4.83 -14.02 8.12
C SER A 16 5.21 -12.69 7.46
N LEU A 17 6.49 -12.29 7.53
CA LEU A 17 6.99 -11.14 6.75
C LEU A 17 6.85 -11.40 5.24
N LEU A 18 7.21 -12.60 4.77
CA LEU A 18 7.04 -12.96 3.37
C LEU A 18 5.56 -12.96 2.96
N GLN A 19 4.67 -13.43 3.83
CA GLN A 19 3.24 -13.37 3.60
C GLN A 19 2.75 -11.92 3.51
N PHE A 20 3.21 -11.06 4.40
CA PHE A 20 2.93 -9.62 4.35
C PHE A 20 3.43 -9.00 3.04
N LEU A 21 4.66 -9.27 2.62
CA LEU A 21 5.21 -8.75 1.36
C LEU A 21 4.45 -9.27 0.13
N ARG A 22 3.93 -10.51 0.17
CA ARG A 22 3.04 -11.04 -0.88
C ARG A 22 1.70 -10.31 -0.93
N LEU A 23 1.12 -9.99 0.23
CA LEU A 23 -0.11 -9.19 0.33
C LEU A 23 0.12 -7.77 -0.20
N VAL A 24 1.20 -7.09 0.20
CA VAL A 24 1.59 -5.79 -0.38
C VAL A 24 1.78 -5.91 -1.89
N GLY A 25 2.39 -7.00 -2.36
CA GLY A 25 2.54 -7.29 -3.78
C GLY A 25 1.23 -7.44 -4.56
N GLN A 26 0.09 -7.69 -3.90
CA GLN A 26 -1.22 -7.69 -4.56
C GLN A 26 -1.59 -6.30 -5.10
N LEU A 27 -1.11 -5.21 -4.49
CA LEU A 27 -1.38 -3.84 -4.94
C LEU A 27 -0.90 -3.56 -6.37
N LYS A 28 0.08 -4.32 -6.87
CA LYS A 28 0.56 -4.26 -8.26
C LYS A 28 -0.46 -4.76 -9.28
N ARG A 29 -1.45 -5.55 -8.84
CA ARG A 29 -2.47 -6.16 -9.70
C ARG A 29 -3.86 -5.55 -9.49
N VAL A 30 -4.00 -4.57 -8.59
CA VAL A 30 -5.25 -3.86 -8.35
C VAL A 30 -5.27 -2.61 -9.24
N PRO A 31 -6.03 -2.61 -10.35
CA PRO A 31 -6.17 -1.41 -11.17
C PRO A 31 -6.96 -0.34 -10.42
N ARG A 32 -6.61 0.93 -10.62
CA ARG A 32 -7.36 2.06 -10.03
C ARG A 32 -8.77 2.14 -10.64
N THR A 33 -9.78 1.85 -9.81
CA THR A 33 -11.19 1.70 -10.21
C THR A 33 -11.76 2.86 -11.03
N GLY A 34 -11.36 4.10 -10.73
CA GLY A 34 -11.80 5.28 -11.49
C GLY A 34 -11.47 5.20 -12.98
N TRP A 35 -10.31 4.63 -13.34
CA TRP A 35 -9.90 4.44 -14.73
C TRP A 35 -10.61 3.26 -15.39
N VAL A 36 -10.87 2.20 -14.63
CA VAL A 36 -11.66 1.04 -15.08
C VAL A 36 -13.07 1.48 -15.51
N TYR A 37 -13.73 2.30 -14.70
CA TYR A 37 -15.06 2.86 -14.99
C TYR A 37 -15.09 3.85 -16.16
N ARG A 38 -13.92 4.30 -16.62
CA ARG A 38 -13.76 5.17 -17.79
C ARG A 38 -13.22 4.42 -19.01
N ASN A 39 -13.19 3.09 -18.97
CA ASN A 39 -12.73 2.21 -20.05
C ASN A 39 -11.29 2.49 -20.52
N VAL A 40 -10.44 3.00 -19.63
CA VAL A 40 -9.01 3.20 -19.92
C VAL A 40 -8.34 1.85 -20.11
N GLN A 41 -7.65 1.69 -21.23
CA GLN A 41 -6.89 0.48 -21.51
C GLN A 41 -5.61 0.44 -20.67
N ARG A 42 -5.36 -0.69 -19.98
CA ARG A 42 -4.20 -0.90 -19.09
C ARG A 42 -4.03 0.23 -18.06
N PRO A 43 -5.01 0.43 -17.16
CA PRO A 43 -4.94 1.49 -16.16
C PRO A 43 -3.81 1.24 -15.16
N GLU A 44 -3.32 2.32 -14.53
CA GLU A 44 -2.31 2.25 -13.47
C GLU A 44 -2.79 1.36 -12.30
N SER A 45 -1.86 0.67 -11.65
CA SER A 45 -2.13 -0.05 -10.41
C SER A 45 -2.16 0.90 -9.20
N VAL A 46 -2.70 0.43 -8.08
CA VAL A 46 -2.65 1.18 -6.81
C VAL A 46 -1.19 1.44 -6.39
N SER A 47 -0.27 0.48 -6.61
CA SER A 47 1.14 0.70 -6.29
C SER A 47 1.82 1.74 -7.19
N ASP A 48 1.44 1.84 -8.47
CA ASP A 48 1.98 2.88 -9.37
C ASP A 48 1.57 4.27 -8.89
N HIS A 49 0.30 4.40 -8.49
CA HIS A 49 -0.23 5.64 -7.93
C HIS A 49 0.49 6.04 -6.64
N MET A 50 0.65 5.11 -5.69
CA MET A 50 1.36 5.34 -4.43
C MET A 50 2.83 5.70 -4.65
N TYR A 51 3.48 5.08 -5.64
CA TYR A 51 4.87 5.41 -5.99
C TYR A 51 5.00 6.88 -6.41
N ARG A 52 4.13 7.36 -7.32
CA ARG A 52 4.14 8.77 -7.72
C ARG A 52 3.80 9.70 -6.56
N MET A 53 2.85 9.34 -5.70
CA MET A 53 2.55 10.13 -4.51
C MET A 53 3.74 10.24 -3.54
N ALA A 54 4.50 9.16 -3.34
CA ALA A 54 5.70 9.17 -2.52
C ALA A 54 6.78 10.09 -3.11
N VAL A 55 7.00 10.04 -4.43
CA VAL A 55 7.93 10.96 -5.12
C VAL A 55 7.47 12.41 -4.98
N MET A 56 6.18 12.68 -5.19
CA MET A 56 5.59 14.00 -4.99
C MET A 56 5.79 14.51 -3.56
N ALA A 57 5.58 13.66 -2.54
CA ALA A 57 5.81 14.03 -1.15
C ALA A 57 7.27 14.41 -0.87
N MET A 58 8.24 13.73 -1.51
CA MET A 58 9.66 14.09 -1.39
C MET A 58 9.95 15.45 -2.03
N VAL A 59 9.49 15.69 -3.26
CA VAL A 59 9.90 16.88 -4.05
C VAL A 59 9.07 18.14 -3.80
N ILE A 60 7.82 18.03 -3.35
CA ILE A 60 6.95 19.19 -3.09
C ILE A 60 7.35 19.80 -1.76
N LYS A 61 7.90 21.03 -1.77
CA LYS A 61 8.35 21.72 -0.56
C LYS A 61 7.17 22.20 0.29
N ASP A 62 7.14 21.79 1.55
CA ASP A 62 6.37 22.42 2.62
C ASP A 62 7.17 22.26 3.91
N ASP A 63 7.65 23.38 4.45
CA ASP A 63 8.56 23.41 5.60
C ASP A 63 7.84 23.10 6.93
N ARG A 64 6.51 22.97 6.91
CA ARG A 64 5.68 22.62 8.08
C ARG A 64 5.38 21.13 8.15
N LEU A 65 5.69 20.36 7.11
CA LEU A 65 5.39 18.94 7.04
C LEU A 65 6.65 18.11 7.30
N ASN A 66 6.54 17.14 8.21
CA ASN A 66 7.63 16.22 8.49
C ASN A 66 7.66 15.10 7.44
N LYS A 67 8.72 15.08 6.62
CA LYS A 67 8.96 14.05 5.60
C LYS A 67 9.89 12.92 6.07
N ASP A 68 10.61 13.12 7.17
CA ASP A 68 11.55 12.15 7.76
C ASP A 68 10.86 11.15 8.71
N ARG A 69 9.63 11.47 9.13
CA ARG A 69 8.81 10.58 9.94
C ARG A 69 8.34 9.41 9.08
N LYS A 70 9.07 8.29 9.19
CA LYS A 70 8.62 6.99 8.70
C LYS A 70 7.35 6.60 9.48
N LEU A 71 6.24 6.44 8.76
CA LEU A 71 5.02 5.79 9.28
C LEU A 71 5.33 4.36 9.72
#